data_AF-A0A813H6R3-F1
#
_entry.id   AF-A0A813H6R3-F1
#
_cell.length_a   1.000
_cell.length_b   1.000
_cell.length_c   1.000
_cell.angle_alpha   90.00
_cell.angle_beta   90.00
_cell.angle_gamma   90.00
#
_symmetry.space_group_name_H-M   'P 1'
#
loop_
_entity.id
_entity.type
_entity.pdbx_description
1 polymer ?
#
loop_
_entity_poly.entity_id
_entity_poly.type
_entity_poly.pdbx_seq_one_letter_code
_entity_poly.pdbx_strand_id
1 'polypeptide(L)'
;MLYAYSPSDVVPVLKRDMKEPKDLRCALFWSHVTVASIYVLIGTVGYLGWGRDVQGNVLLSMCDEPGCPGALPEVAAPGAKWVPGYILSFAVVSNLMVTVPVVLYCVFRMFENEYEHLQTGIANTLLRATVVTGSLTIALTMPFFIEILGVISTVLLTTLQVFVPVSMTLALSKRGVVQYGKCETFSLFLGGLIFLVGTSRSLRNLSDAIAKSSW
;
A
#
# COMPACT_ATOMS: atom_id res chain seq x y z
N MET A 1 -3.35 -5.35 5.83
CA MET A 1 -3.07 -3.98 5.39
C MET A 1 -1.95 -3.37 6.24
N LEU A 2 -0.71 -3.84 6.09
CA LEU A 2 0.44 -3.20 6.75
C LEU A 2 0.83 -1.90 6.01
N TYR A 3 0.53 -1.86 4.71
CA TYR A 3 0.72 -0.73 3.80
C TYR A 3 0.18 0.60 4.32
N ALA A 4 -0.97 0.59 4.97
CA ALA A 4 -1.60 1.79 5.50
C ALA A 4 -0.83 2.47 6.66
N TYR A 5 0.07 1.75 7.33
CA TYR A 5 0.77 2.20 8.54
C TYR A 5 2.28 2.26 8.35
N SER A 6 2.73 2.58 7.13
CA SER A 6 4.13 2.45 6.72
C SER A 6 4.79 3.81 6.43
N PRO A 7 5.05 4.68 7.44
CA PRO A 7 5.69 5.97 7.22
C PRO A 7 7.23 5.95 7.25
N SER A 8 7.89 4.78 7.35
CA SER A 8 9.32 4.74 7.73
C SER A 8 10.28 5.37 6.73
N ASP A 9 9.89 5.48 5.47
CA ASP A 9 10.64 6.17 4.41
C ASP A 9 10.69 7.68 4.66
N VAL A 10 9.61 8.26 5.18
CA VAL A 10 9.52 9.70 5.46
C VAL A 10 9.93 10.07 6.88
N VAL A 11 9.96 9.13 7.83
CA VAL A 11 10.29 9.43 9.24
C VAL A 11 11.64 10.18 9.41
N PRO A 12 12.74 9.79 8.75
CA PRO A 12 14.01 10.50 8.90
C PRO A 12 13.96 11.94 8.39
N VAL A 13 13.30 12.16 7.24
CA VAL A 13 13.14 13.49 6.63
C VAL A 13 12.23 14.35 7.51
N LEU A 14 11.10 13.79 7.95
CA LEU A 14 10.18 14.46 8.86
C LEU A 14 10.88 14.88 10.16
N LYS A 15 11.67 13.98 10.76
CA LYS A 15 12.44 14.28 11.98
C LYS A 15 13.41 15.45 11.78
N ARG A 16 14.06 15.52 10.61
CA ARG A 16 15.01 16.59 10.28
C ARG A 16 14.30 17.93 10.11
N ASP A 17 13.10 17.92 9.54
CA ASP A 17 12.35 19.14 9.20
C ASP A 17 11.44 19.61 10.36
N MET A 18 11.29 18.81 11.43
CA MET A 18 10.57 19.19 12.64
C MET A 18 11.31 20.24 13.47
N LYS A 19 10.57 21.28 13.91
CA LYS A 19 11.08 22.30 14.84
C LYS A 19 11.60 21.69 16.14
N GLU A 20 10.89 20.69 16.68
CA GLU A 20 11.24 19.99 17.92
C GLU A 20 11.30 18.46 17.68
N PRO A 21 12.48 17.90 17.34
CA PRO A 21 12.62 16.49 17.00
C PRO A 21 12.29 15.51 18.13
N LYS A 22 12.21 16.00 19.38
CA LYS A 22 11.85 15.22 20.57
C LYS A 22 10.38 14.79 20.54
N ASP A 23 9.53 15.57 19.89
CA ASP A 23 8.08 15.33 19.86
C ASP A 23 7.65 14.37 18.75
N LEU A 24 8.59 13.90 17.92
CA LEU A 24 8.33 12.97 16.82
C LEU A 24 7.58 11.72 17.29
N ARG A 25 7.91 11.21 18.48
CA ARG A 25 7.23 10.02 19.04
C ARG A 25 5.75 10.29 19.32
N CYS A 26 5.44 11.46 19.89
CA CYS A 26 4.07 11.87 20.19
C CYS A 26 3.30 12.10 18.88
N ALA A 27 3.92 12.81 17.92
CA ALA A 27 3.33 13.04 16.60
C ALA A 27 3.03 11.74 15.85
N LEU A 28 3.97 10.78 15.84
CA LEU A 28 3.76 9.47 15.23
C LEU A 28 2.67 8.66 15.95
N PHE A 29 2.61 8.71 17.28
CA PHE A 29 1.56 8.01 18.02
C PHE A 29 0.18 8.55 17.65
N TRP A 30 0.00 9.88 17.72
CA TRP A 30 -1.27 10.52 17.38
C TRP A 30 -1.65 10.35 15.90
N SER A 31 -0.68 10.32 14.98
CA SER A 31 -0.96 10.06 13.57
C SER A 31 -1.51 8.64 13.37
N HIS A 32 -0.92 7.62 14.01
CA HIS A 32 -1.41 6.25 13.92
C HIS A 32 -2.79 6.09 14.56
N VAL A 33 -3.03 6.73 15.71
CA VAL A 33 -4.37 6.74 16.35
C VAL A 33 -5.41 7.37 15.43
N THR A 34 -5.07 8.50 14.81
CA THR A 34 -5.95 9.20 13.87
C THR A 34 -6.27 8.32 12.67
N VAL A 35 -5.25 7.74 12.04
CA VAL A 35 -5.41 6.84 10.89
C VAL A 35 -6.25 5.61 11.25
N ALA A 36 -5.99 4.99 12.40
CA ALA A 36 -6.77 3.86 12.89
C ALA A 36 -8.24 4.22 13.11
N SER A 37 -8.52 5.39 13.70
CA SER A 37 -9.90 5.86 13.90
C SER A 37 -10.65 6.06 12.59
N ILE A 38 -9.99 6.61 11.56
CA ILE A 38 -10.58 6.80 10.23
C ILE A 38 -10.87 5.45 9.58
N TYR A 39 -9.95 4.49 9.64
CA TYR A 39 -10.16 3.16 9.08
C TYR A 39 -11.29 2.40 9.77
N VAL A 40 -11.36 2.44 11.10
CA VAL A 40 -12.46 1.81 11.85
C VAL A 40 -13.77 2.48 11.48
N LEU A 41 -13.84 3.82 11.46
CA LEU A 41 -15.07 4.53 11.14
C LEU A 41 -15.58 4.21 9.73
N ILE A 42 -14.71 4.34 8.71
CA ILE A 42 -15.09 4.08 7.31
C ILE A 42 -15.41 2.60 7.12
N GLY A 43 -14.62 1.70 7.72
CA GLY A 43 -14.85 0.25 7.66
C GLY A 43 -16.17 -0.16 8.30
N THR A 44 -16.52 0.42 9.45
CA THR A 44 -17.81 0.19 10.12
C THR A 44 -18.96 0.74 9.29
N VAL A 45 -18.86 1.95 8.74
CA VAL A 45 -19.90 2.52 7.87
C VAL A 45 -20.11 1.66 6.61
N GLY A 46 -19.03 1.21 5.96
CA GLY A 46 -19.10 0.32 4.82
C GLY A 46 -19.74 -1.03 5.18
N TYR A 47 -19.38 -1.61 6.32
CA TYR A 47 -19.96 -2.87 6.77
C TYR A 47 -21.44 -2.74 7.17
N LEU A 48 -21.84 -1.62 7.79
CA LEU A 48 -23.25 -1.36 8.12
C LEU A 48 -24.09 -1.07 6.87
N GLY A 49 -23.51 -0.50 5.83
CA GLY A 49 -24.20 -0.21 4.56
C GLY A 49 -24.46 -1.44 3.71
N TRP A 50 -23.44 -2.29 3.49
CA TRP A 50 -23.50 -3.41 2.55
C TRP A 50 -23.38 -4.80 3.19
N GLY A 51 -23.13 -4.87 4.49
CA GLY A 51 -23.02 -6.13 5.21
C GLY A 51 -21.90 -7.02 4.64
N ARG A 52 -22.28 -8.22 4.21
CA ARG A 52 -21.36 -9.23 3.67
C ARG A 52 -21.00 -9.02 2.21
N ASP A 53 -21.75 -8.17 1.49
CA ASP A 53 -21.57 -7.94 0.06
C ASP A 53 -20.62 -6.75 -0.23
N VAL A 54 -19.97 -6.22 0.81
CA VAL A 54 -18.98 -5.18 0.66
C VAL A 54 -17.78 -5.70 -0.13
N GLN A 55 -17.50 -5.03 -1.25
CA GLN A 55 -16.34 -5.30 -2.09
C GLN A 55 -15.10 -4.70 -1.43
N GLY A 56 -13.93 -5.31 -1.64
CA GLY A 56 -12.71 -4.76 -1.04
C GLY A 56 -12.31 -3.40 -1.60
N ASN A 57 -12.86 -3.00 -2.76
CA ASN A 57 -12.98 -1.61 -3.16
C ASN A 57 -14.43 -1.15 -2.98
N VAL A 58 -14.67 -0.30 -1.96
CA VAL A 58 -16.00 0.20 -1.62
C VAL A 58 -16.69 0.93 -2.78
N LEU A 59 -15.93 1.50 -3.74
CA LEU A 59 -16.49 2.13 -4.94
C LEU A 59 -17.28 1.17 -5.82
N LEU A 60 -16.97 -0.13 -5.75
CA LEU A 60 -17.66 -1.20 -6.47
C LEU A 60 -18.91 -1.69 -5.71
N SER A 61 -19.19 -1.16 -4.53
CA SER A 61 -20.41 -1.45 -3.77
C SER A 61 -21.46 -0.33 -3.88
N MET A 62 -21.08 0.90 -4.26
CA MET A 62 -21.98 2.07 -4.26
C MET A 62 -22.91 2.17 -5.50
N CYS A 63 -23.67 1.13 -5.79
CA CYS A 63 -24.67 1.11 -6.88
C CYS A 63 -25.98 0.43 -6.44
N ASP A 64 -27.04 0.66 -7.21
CA ASP A 64 -28.31 -0.04 -7.05
C ASP A 64 -28.18 -1.55 -7.32
N GLU A 65 -29.09 -2.34 -6.76
CA GLU A 65 -29.23 -3.77 -7.09
C GLU A 65 -29.41 -3.94 -8.62
N PRO A 66 -28.72 -4.88 -9.27
CA PRO A 66 -28.05 -6.07 -8.73
C PRO A 66 -26.54 -5.91 -8.48
N GLY A 67 -25.95 -4.73 -8.64
CA GLY A 67 -24.52 -4.45 -8.35
C GLY A 67 -23.84 -3.48 -9.32
N CYS A 68 -22.62 -3.04 -8.98
CA CYS A 68 -21.85 -2.11 -9.83
C CYS A 68 -21.20 -2.79 -11.05
N PRO A 69 -20.99 -2.06 -12.16
CA PRO A 69 -20.20 -2.55 -13.27
C PRO A 69 -18.76 -2.84 -12.82
N GLY A 70 -18.25 -4.04 -13.10
CA GLY A 70 -16.92 -4.48 -12.70
C GLY A 70 -16.81 -4.98 -11.25
N ALA A 71 -17.91 -5.12 -10.51
CA ALA A 71 -17.93 -5.87 -9.25
C ALA A 71 -17.83 -7.38 -9.53
N LEU A 72 -17.27 -8.15 -8.59
CA LEU A 72 -17.20 -9.61 -8.65
C LEU A 72 -18.24 -10.20 -7.68
N PRO A 73 -19.14 -11.09 -8.12
CA PRO A 73 -19.32 -11.65 -9.47
C PRO A 73 -19.91 -10.64 -10.48
N GLU A 74 -19.53 -10.80 -11.76
CA GLU A 74 -19.97 -9.90 -12.83
C GLU A 74 -21.49 -9.97 -13.05
N VAL A 75 -22.15 -8.82 -13.02
CA VAL A 75 -23.61 -8.70 -13.09
C VAL A 75 -24.02 -8.38 -14.53
N ALA A 76 -24.89 -9.20 -15.13
CA ALA A 76 -25.33 -9.04 -16.52
C ALA A 76 -26.05 -7.71 -16.82
N ALA A 77 -26.65 -7.08 -15.81
CA ALA A 77 -27.28 -5.77 -15.90
C ALA A 77 -26.86 -4.92 -14.69
N PRO A 78 -25.78 -4.13 -14.79
CA PRO A 78 -25.29 -3.33 -13.66
C PRO A 78 -26.29 -2.24 -13.28
N GLY A 79 -26.46 -2.03 -11.98
CA GLY A 79 -27.29 -0.95 -11.42
C GLY A 79 -26.65 0.42 -11.59
N ALA A 80 -27.45 1.47 -11.45
CA ALA A 80 -26.95 2.84 -11.52
C ALA A 80 -26.06 3.15 -10.31
N LYS A 81 -24.93 3.82 -10.56
CA LYS A 81 -24.02 4.23 -9.50
C LYS A 81 -24.61 5.41 -8.74
N TRP A 82 -24.51 5.39 -7.42
CA TRP A 82 -25.02 6.47 -6.59
C TRP A 82 -24.19 7.75 -6.74
N VAL A 83 -24.84 8.91 -6.55
CA VAL A 83 -24.19 10.23 -6.61
C VAL A 83 -22.96 10.33 -5.68
N PRO A 84 -22.99 9.87 -4.41
CA PRO A 84 -21.79 9.87 -3.57
C PRO A 84 -20.67 8.99 -4.11
N GLY A 85 -21.01 7.91 -4.83
CA GLY A 85 -20.04 7.05 -5.50
C GLY A 85 -19.30 7.76 -6.63
N TYR A 86 -19.99 8.61 -7.40
CA TYR A 86 -19.34 9.44 -8.43
C TYR A 86 -18.41 10.49 -7.81
N ILE A 87 -18.85 11.17 -6.75
CA ILE A 87 -18.04 12.17 -6.04
C ILE A 87 -16.77 11.53 -5.48
N LEU A 88 -16.91 10.37 -4.81
CA LEU A 88 -15.77 9.64 -4.25
C LEU A 88 -14.82 9.16 -5.34
N SER A 89 -15.34 8.61 -6.45
CA SER A 89 -14.49 8.22 -7.59
C SER A 89 -13.74 9.40 -8.18
N PHE A 90 -14.39 10.54 -8.35
CA PHE A 90 -13.74 11.75 -8.83
C PHE A 90 -12.61 12.19 -7.90
N ALA A 91 -12.87 12.26 -6.59
CA ALA A 91 -11.87 12.63 -5.60
C ALA A 91 -10.65 11.69 -5.60
N VAL A 92 -10.88 10.37 -5.69
CA VAL A 92 -9.80 9.37 -5.76
C VAL A 92 -8.99 9.53 -7.05
N VAL A 93 -9.66 9.68 -8.21
CA VAL A 93 -8.97 9.86 -9.50
C VAL A 93 -8.17 11.16 -9.53
N SER A 94 -8.73 12.27 -9.03
CA SER A 94 -7.99 13.54 -8.94
C SER A 94 -6.77 13.43 -8.04
N ASN A 95 -6.89 12.75 -6.89
CA ASN A 95 -5.75 12.49 -6.02
C ASN A 95 -4.67 11.65 -6.71
N LEU A 96 -5.07 10.57 -7.42
CA LEU A 96 -4.12 9.71 -8.15
C LEU A 96 -3.45 10.46 -9.31
N MET A 97 -4.19 11.33 -10.00
CA MET A 97 -3.66 12.15 -11.10
C MET A 97 -2.54 13.09 -10.63
N VAL A 98 -2.58 13.54 -9.37
CA VAL A 98 -1.53 14.40 -8.78
C VAL A 98 -0.42 13.57 -8.14
N THR A 99 -0.79 12.55 -7.35
CA THR A 99 0.19 11.79 -6.55
C THR A 99 1.06 10.87 -7.39
N VAL A 100 0.52 10.21 -8.43
CA VAL A 100 1.28 9.27 -9.26
C VAL A 100 2.45 9.96 -9.97
N PRO A 101 2.28 11.10 -10.67
CA PRO A 101 3.41 11.80 -11.29
C PRO A 101 4.46 12.28 -10.30
N VAL A 102 4.04 12.77 -9.12
CA VAL A 102 4.97 13.24 -8.08
C VAL A 102 5.83 12.11 -7.55
N VAL A 103 5.21 10.97 -7.20
CA VAL A 103 5.94 9.80 -6.71
C VAL A 103 6.85 9.22 -7.80
N LEU A 104 6.36 9.08 -9.03
CA LEU A 104 7.17 8.59 -10.14
C LEU A 104 8.35 9.51 -10.44
N TYR A 105 8.16 10.83 -10.36
CA TYR A 105 9.26 11.78 -10.52
C TYR A 105 10.37 11.56 -9.48
N CYS A 106 10.02 11.38 -8.20
CA CYS A 106 10.99 11.06 -7.15
C CYS A 106 11.73 9.75 -7.44
N VAL A 107 11.02 8.72 -7.92
CA VAL A 107 11.62 7.43 -8.29
C VAL A 107 12.58 7.58 -9.47
N PHE A 108 12.18 8.28 -10.54
CA PHE A 108 13.06 8.52 -11.68
C PHE A 108 14.31 9.30 -11.30
N ARG A 109 14.17 10.34 -10.46
CA ARG A 109 15.31 11.09 -9.95
C ARG A 109 16.27 10.24 -9.13
N MET A 110 15.77 9.28 -8.37
CA MET A 110 16.61 8.33 -7.64
C MET A 110 17.44 7.48 -8.61
N PHE A 111 16.82 6.93 -9.66
CA PHE A 111 17.54 6.16 -10.69
C PHE A 111 18.53 7.00 -11.51
N GLU A 112 18.16 8.24 -11.88
CA GLU A 112 19.03 9.19 -12.60
C GLU A 112 20.28 9.59 -11.78
N ASN A 113 20.15 9.61 -10.45
CA ASN A 113 21.26 9.93 -9.55
C ASN A 113 22.20 8.74 -9.33
N GLU A 114 21.67 7.52 -9.31
CA GLU A 114 22.48 6.30 -9.13
C GLU A 114 23.23 5.92 -10.41
N TYR A 115 22.62 6.16 -11.57
CA TYR A 115 23.15 5.73 -12.86
C TYR A 115 23.35 6.92 -13.81
N GLU A 116 24.59 7.38 -13.93
CA GLU A 116 24.98 8.52 -14.77
C GLU A 116 24.55 8.36 -16.25
N HIS A 117 24.56 7.12 -16.78
CA HIS A 117 24.13 6.83 -18.16
C HIS A 117 22.64 7.08 -18.41
N LEU A 118 21.79 7.01 -17.37
CA LEU A 118 20.35 7.28 -17.46
C LEU A 118 20.02 8.78 -17.51
N GLN A 119 20.99 9.66 -17.29
CA GLN A 119 20.79 11.11 -17.41
C GLN A 119 20.66 11.57 -18.87
N THR A 120 21.10 10.74 -19.82
CA THR A 120 20.96 11.02 -21.26
C THR A 120 19.50 10.97 -21.70
N GLY A 121 19.09 11.88 -22.59
CA GLY A 121 17.67 12.10 -22.92
C GLY A 121 16.93 10.86 -23.45
N ILE A 122 17.60 10.01 -24.24
CA ILE A 122 16.98 8.80 -24.82
C ILE A 122 16.82 7.70 -23.76
N ALA A 123 17.86 7.45 -22.96
CA ALA A 123 17.82 6.44 -21.90
C ALA A 123 16.78 6.79 -20.84
N ASN A 124 16.67 8.07 -20.47
CA ASN A 124 15.65 8.57 -19.56
C ASN A 124 14.23 8.38 -20.12
N THR A 125 14.03 8.72 -21.40
CA THR A 125 12.73 8.54 -22.05
C THR A 125 12.33 7.07 -22.10
N LEU A 126 13.27 6.17 -22.39
CA LEU A 126 13.05 4.73 -22.38
C LEU A 126 12.71 4.20 -20.98
N LEU A 127 13.43 4.65 -19.94
CA LEU A 127 13.14 4.28 -18.55
C LEU A 127 11.70 4.67 -18.16
N ARG A 128 11.31 5.92 -18.45
CA ARG A 128 9.96 6.44 -18.15
C ARG A 128 8.89 5.67 -18.92
N ALA A 129 9.11 5.47 -20.22
CA ALA A 129 8.19 4.71 -21.07
C ALA A 129 8.04 3.27 -20.56
N THR A 130 9.12 2.64 -20.11
CA THR A 130 9.11 1.26 -19.59
C THR A 130 8.33 1.18 -18.28
N VAL A 131 8.53 2.13 -17.36
CA VAL A 131 7.79 2.14 -16.08
C VAL A 131 6.31 2.40 -16.31
N VAL A 132 5.95 3.36 -17.16
CA VAL A 132 4.54 3.67 -17.45
C VAL A 132 3.87 2.50 -18.18
N THR A 133 4.48 1.97 -19.25
CA THR A 133 3.91 0.83 -19.98
C THR A 133 3.86 -0.42 -19.12
N GLY A 134 4.87 -0.69 -18.30
CA GLY A 134 4.87 -1.78 -17.33
C GLY A 134 3.72 -1.64 -16.33
N SER A 135 3.50 -0.44 -15.78
CA SER A 135 2.38 -0.19 -14.87
C SER A 135 1.01 -0.38 -15.54
N LEU A 136 0.87 0.03 -16.81
CA LEU A 136 -0.34 -0.17 -17.60
C LEU A 136 -0.59 -1.66 -17.88
N THR A 137 0.46 -2.40 -18.24
CA THR A 137 0.36 -3.85 -18.46
C THR A 137 -0.08 -4.55 -17.18
N ILE A 138 0.49 -4.18 -16.03
CA ILE A 138 0.07 -4.73 -14.73
C ILE A 138 -1.40 -4.37 -14.46
N ALA A 139 -1.82 -3.13 -14.71
CA ALA A 139 -3.20 -2.69 -14.50
C ALA A 139 -4.21 -3.43 -15.39
N LEU A 140 -3.85 -3.73 -16.64
CA LEU A 140 -4.70 -4.47 -17.57
C LEU A 140 -4.73 -5.98 -17.30
N THR A 141 -3.67 -6.54 -16.71
CA THR A 141 -3.52 -7.99 -16.49
C THR A 141 -3.91 -8.43 -15.08
N MET A 142 -4.03 -7.52 -14.11
CA MET A 142 -4.37 -7.85 -12.72
C MET A 142 -5.84 -7.56 -12.39
N PRO A 143 -6.74 -8.56 -12.48
CA PRO A 143 -8.10 -8.42 -11.97
C PRO A 143 -8.18 -8.46 -10.42
N PHE A 144 -7.12 -8.94 -9.74
CA PHE A 144 -7.09 -9.24 -8.30
C PHE A 144 -6.21 -8.26 -7.49
N PHE A 145 -6.51 -6.96 -7.58
CA PHE A 145 -5.72 -5.91 -6.96
C PHE A 145 -5.46 -6.13 -5.46
N ILE A 146 -6.46 -6.60 -4.71
CA ILE A 146 -6.39 -6.73 -3.24
C ILE A 146 -5.42 -7.85 -2.84
N GLU A 147 -5.47 -8.98 -3.54
CA GLU A 147 -4.64 -10.15 -3.31
C GLU A 147 -3.17 -9.82 -3.55
N ILE A 148 -2.88 -9.12 -4.65
CA ILE A 148 -1.54 -8.66 -4.99
C ILE A 148 -1.04 -7.61 -4.00
N LEU A 149 -1.88 -6.64 -3.63
CA LEU A 149 -1.51 -5.65 -2.61
C LEU A 149 -1.26 -6.33 -1.25
N GLY A 150 -1.98 -7.42 -0.97
CA GLY A 150 -1.72 -8.33 0.15
C GLY A 150 -0.30 -8.91 0.10
N VAL A 151 0.08 -9.54 -1.02
CA VAL A 151 1.43 -10.12 -1.20
C VAL A 151 2.52 -9.06 -1.11
N ILE A 152 2.37 -7.94 -1.84
CA ILE A 152 3.31 -6.80 -1.81
C ILE A 152 3.46 -6.29 -0.38
N SER A 153 2.35 -6.10 0.34
CA SER A 153 2.37 -5.61 1.72
C SER A 153 3.00 -6.62 2.68
N THR A 154 2.78 -7.92 2.54
CA THR A 154 3.34 -8.90 3.49
C THR A 154 4.81 -9.17 3.20
N VAL A 155 5.23 -9.16 1.94
CA VAL A 155 6.61 -9.46 1.56
C VAL A 155 7.50 -8.22 1.64
N LEU A 156 7.21 -7.19 0.84
CA LEU A 156 8.09 -6.03 0.72
C LEU A 156 8.03 -5.17 1.97
N LEU A 157 6.84 -4.86 2.49
CA LEU A 157 6.75 -3.97 3.64
C LEU A 157 7.19 -4.63 4.94
N THR A 158 6.88 -5.90 5.20
CA THR A 158 7.42 -6.54 6.40
C THR A 158 8.95 -6.58 6.36
N THR A 159 9.53 -6.75 5.16
CA THR A 159 10.98 -6.68 4.99
C THR A 159 11.54 -5.29 5.26
N LEU A 160 10.99 -4.27 4.62
CA LEU A 160 11.47 -2.90 4.77
C LEU A 160 11.14 -2.28 6.14
N GLN A 161 10.01 -2.63 6.75
CA GLN A 161 9.53 -2.03 8.01
C GLN A 161 10.00 -2.76 9.25
N VAL A 162 10.21 -4.08 9.17
CA VAL A 162 10.60 -4.88 10.35
C VAL A 162 12.03 -5.38 10.22
N PHE A 163 12.34 -6.10 9.14
CA PHE A 163 13.66 -6.72 9.01
C PHE A 163 14.78 -5.69 8.87
N VAL A 164 14.59 -4.65 8.03
CA VAL A 164 15.62 -3.61 7.84
C VAL A 164 15.92 -2.84 9.12
N PRO A 165 14.96 -2.24 9.87
CA PRO A 165 15.26 -1.49 11.08
C PRO A 165 15.84 -2.35 12.21
N VAL A 166 15.39 -3.60 12.35
CA VAL A 166 15.95 -4.53 13.32
C VAL A 166 17.39 -4.90 12.95
N SER A 167 17.66 -5.17 11.68
CA SER A 167 19.03 -5.45 11.20
C SER A 167 19.98 -4.26 11.41
N MET A 168 19.50 -3.03 11.17
CA MET A 168 20.24 -1.81 11.45
C MET A 168 20.50 -1.64 12.95
N THR A 169 19.51 -1.91 13.80
CA THR A 169 19.67 -1.83 15.26
C THR A 169 20.68 -2.86 15.78
N LEU A 170 20.66 -4.09 15.24
CA LEU A 170 21.65 -5.12 15.52
C LEU A 170 23.06 -4.69 15.09
N ALA A 171 23.21 -4.12 13.88
CA ALA A 171 24.48 -3.62 13.38
C ALA A 171 25.03 -2.47 14.23
N LEU A 172 24.17 -1.54 14.66
CA LEU A 172 24.52 -0.45 15.57
C LEU A 172 24.84 -0.93 16.98
N SER A 173 24.19 -2.00 17.44
CA SER A 173 24.47 -2.59 18.75
C SER A 173 25.82 -3.28 18.81
N LYS A 174 26.21 -3.99 17.74
CA LYS A 174 27.58 -4.53 17.60
C LYS A 174 28.66 -3.44 17.65
N ARG A 175 28.31 -2.19 17.29
CA ARG A 175 29.20 -1.02 17.37
C ARG A 175 29.12 -0.28 18.71
N GLY A 176 28.30 -0.75 19.66
CA GLY A 176 28.14 -0.14 20.99
C GLY A 176 27.33 1.16 20.99
N VAL A 177 26.67 1.54 19.89
CA VAL A 177 25.93 2.81 19.78
C VAL A 177 24.54 2.70 20.39
N VAL A 178 23.90 1.52 20.28
CA VAL A 178 22.53 1.27 20.73
C VAL A 178 22.46 -0.07 21.46
N GLN A 179 21.65 -0.18 22.50
CA GLN A 179 21.40 -1.47 23.17
C GLN A 179 20.34 -2.24 22.41
N TYR A 180 20.66 -3.47 22.00
CA TYR A 180 19.67 -4.40 21.47
C TYR A 180 18.87 -5.01 22.63
N GLY A 181 17.55 -4.82 22.61
CA GLY A 181 16.66 -5.20 23.71
C GLY A 181 15.68 -6.31 23.36
N LYS A 182 14.81 -6.57 24.34
CA LYS A 182 13.71 -7.53 24.22
C LYS A 182 12.64 -7.06 23.22
N CYS A 183 12.49 -5.74 23.03
CA CYS A 183 11.49 -5.15 22.14
C CYS A 183 11.80 -5.44 20.66
N GLU A 184 13.07 -5.36 20.28
CA GLU A 184 13.56 -5.63 18.94
C GLU A 184 13.44 -7.13 18.61
N THR A 185 13.75 -7.98 19.58
CA THR A 185 13.59 -9.44 19.45
C THR A 185 12.11 -9.81 19.30
N PHE A 186 11.23 -9.19 20.08
CA PHE A 186 9.79 -9.38 19.96
C PHE A 186 9.26 -8.89 18.60
N SER A 187 9.73 -7.73 18.14
CA SER A 187 9.36 -7.18 16.83
C SER A 187 9.79 -8.08 15.68
N LEU A 188 11.00 -8.65 15.76
CA LEU A 188 11.51 -9.61 14.77
C LEU A 188 10.66 -10.89 14.72
N PHE A 189 10.32 -11.43 15.89
CA PHE A 189 9.49 -12.62 15.99
C PHE A 189 8.08 -12.37 15.44
N LEU A 190 7.45 -11.28 15.86
CA LEU A 190 6.11 -10.88 15.41
C LEU A 190 6.10 -10.60 13.89
N GLY A 191 7.12 -9.90 13.38
CA GLY A 191 7.29 -9.66 11.95
C GLY A 191 7.46 -10.95 11.16
N GLY A 192 8.25 -11.90 11.66
CA GLY A 192 8.40 -13.23 11.07
C GLY A 192 7.07 -14.00 11.00
N LEU A 193 6.27 -13.98 12.06
CA LEU A 193 4.94 -14.59 12.07
C LEU A 193 4.00 -13.92 11.05
N ILE A 194 3.97 -12.58 11.02
CA ILE A 194 3.15 -11.83 10.07
C ILE A 194 3.56 -12.13 8.63
N PHE A 195 4.87 -12.22 8.37
CA PHE A 195 5.41 -12.56 7.06
C PHE A 195 4.96 -13.95 6.62
N LEU A 196 5.13 -14.98 7.48
CA LEU A 196 4.79 -16.36 7.13
C LEU A 196 3.29 -16.57 6.97
N VAL A 197 2.49 -16.13 7.93
CA VAL A 197 1.02 -16.27 7.90
C VAL A 197 0.41 -15.42 6.79
N GLY A 198 0.88 -14.17 6.66
CA GLY A 198 0.41 -13.24 5.64
C GLY A 198 0.70 -13.71 4.22
N THR A 199 1.93 -14.17 3.97
CA THR A 199 2.31 -14.71 2.66
C THR A 199 1.53 -15.99 2.35
N SER A 200 1.39 -16.90 3.31
CA SER A 200 0.63 -18.15 3.12
C SER A 200 -0.84 -17.89 2.78
N ARG A 201 -1.49 -16.95 3.48
CA ARG A 201 -2.88 -16.57 3.19
C ARG A 201 -3.02 -15.86 1.85
N SER A 202 -2.11 -14.93 1.53
CA SER A 202 -2.19 -14.18 0.28
C SER A 202 -1.97 -15.09 -0.94
N LEU A 203 -1.04 -16.06 -0.84
CA LEU A 203 -0.82 -17.06 -1.88
C LEU A 203 -2.02 -18.00 -2.07
N ARG A 204 -2.66 -18.45 -0.98
CA ARG A 204 -3.88 -19.26 -1.06
C ARG A 204 -5.03 -18.49 -1.71
N ASN A 205 -5.27 -17.27 -1.26
CA ASN A 205 -6.32 -16.42 -1.83
C ASN A 205 -6.08 -16.15 -3.32
N LEU A 206 -4.83 -15.89 -3.72
CA LEU A 206 -4.47 -15.71 -5.12
C LEU A 206 -4.69 -17.00 -5.94
N SER A 207 -4.29 -18.15 -5.41
CA SER A 207 -4.52 -19.46 -6.04
C SER A 207 -6.02 -19.74 -6.24
N ASP A 208 -6.83 -19.47 -5.22
CA ASP A 208 -8.28 -19.67 -5.25
C ASP A 208 -8.96 -18.70 -6.23
N ALA A 209 -8.48 -17.45 -6.31
CA ALA A 209 -8.98 -16.44 -7.24
C ALA A 209 -8.69 -16.82 -8.70
N ILE A 210 -7.46 -17.30 -8.99
CA ILE A 210 -7.07 -17.78 -10.32
C ILE A 210 -7.92 -19.01 -10.72
N ALA A 211 -8.14 -19.95 -9.81
CA ALA A 211 -8.94 -21.14 -10.09
C ALA A 211 -10.42 -20.82 -10.41
N LYS A 212 -10.94 -19.70 -9.89
CA LYS A 212 -12.30 -19.23 -10.16
C LYS A 212 -12.43 -18.44 -11.47
N SER A 213 -11.36 -17.83 -11.99
CA SER A 213 -11.39 -17.09 -13.25
C SER A 213 -11.11 -17.93 -14.50
N SER A 214 -10.73 -19.21 -14.33
CA SER A 214 -10.39 -20.11 -15.44
C SER A 214 -11.59 -20.89 -16.01
N TRP A 215 -12.83 -20.43 -15.76
CA TRP A 215 -14.07 -21.02 -16.26
C TRP A 215 -14.98 -19.96 -16.90
#